data_AF-A0A418LWT7-F1
#
_entry.id   AF-A0A418LWT7-F1
#
_cell.length_a   1.000
_cell.length_b   1.000
_cell.length_c   1.000
_cell.angle_alpha   90.00
_cell.angle_beta   90.00
_cell.angle_gamma   90.00
#
_symmetry.space_group_name_H-M   'P 1'
#
loop_
_entity.id
_entity.type
_entity.pdbx_description
1 polymer ?
#
loop_
_entity_poly.entity_id
_entity_poly.type
_entity_poly.pdbx_seq_one_letter_code
_entity_poly.pdbx_strand_id
1 'polypeptide(L)'
;MESNERINSEIDKTLRSLDGLERASPRPFFHTRVQARLEGRRSATAAKNWTFRPAWVVASLGLVFALNVSAVLMYQHQASTYEQQQTTETVADEWGIDPLSLDW
;
A
#
# COMPACT_ATOMS: atom_id res chain seq x y z
N MET A 1 1.96 33.02 68.69
CA MET A 1 2.55 34.03 67.78
C MET A 1 3.75 33.44 67.03
N GLU A 2 4.64 32.71 67.71
CA GLU A 2 5.85 32.08 67.15
C GLU A 2 5.64 31.14 65.92
N SER A 3 4.49 30.46 65.83
CA SER A 3 4.20 29.54 64.72
C SER A 3 3.99 30.23 63.37
N ASN A 4 3.33 31.39 63.35
CA ASN A 4 3.07 32.15 62.12
C ASN A 4 4.34 32.77 61.56
N GLU A 5 5.28 33.17 62.41
CA GLU A 5 6.57 33.72 62.01
C GLU A 5 7.45 32.65 61.33
N ARG A 6 7.43 31.41 61.83
CA ARG A 6 8.11 30.28 61.19
C ARG A 6 7.55 29.94 59.82
N ILE A 7 6.22 29.93 59.68
CA ILE A 7 5.56 29.65 58.40
C ILE A 7 5.90 30.73 57.37
N ASN A 8 5.83 32.01 57.76
CA ASN A 8 6.20 33.12 56.86
C ASN A 8 7.68 33.06 56.47
N SER A 9 8.58 32.67 57.39
CA SER A 9 9.99 32.48 57.10
C SER A 9 10.24 31.36 56.07
N GLU A 10 9.56 30.22 56.19
CA GLU A 10 9.70 29.13 55.21
C GLU A 10 9.12 29.47 53.84
N ILE A 11 7.99 30.18 53.80
CA ILE A 11 7.39 30.69 52.56
C ILE A 11 8.37 31.64 51.85
N ASP A 12 8.93 32.61 52.59
CA ASP A 12 9.86 33.58 52.03
C ASP A 12 11.16 32.92 51.55
N LYS A 13 11.64 31.90 52.26
CA LYS A 13 12.79 31.09 51.87
C LYS A 13 12.53 30.26 50.61
N THR A 14 11.31 29.76 50.45
CA THR A 14 10.89 29.01 49.26
C THR A 14 10.78 29.93 48.05
N LEU A 15 10.16 31.10 48.20
CA LEU A 15 10.04 32.08 47.12
C LEU A 15 11.40 32.60 46.66
N ARG A 16 12.32 32.88 47.60
CA ARG A 16 13.71 33.27 47.27
C ARG A 16 14.49 32.17 46.56
N SER A 17 14.14 30.90 46.76
CA SER A 17 14.79 29.77 46.07
C SER A 17 14.38 29.65 44.59
N LEU A 18 13.22 30.21 44.23
CA LEU A 18 12.68 30.20 42.87
C LEU A 18 13.11 31.42 42.04
N ASP A 19 13.52 32.51 42.70
CA ASP A 19 13.87 33.80 42.06
C ASP A 19 15.15 33.74 41.19
N GLY A 20 15.98 32.71 41.37
CA GLY A 20 17.21 32.49 40.59
C GLY A 20 17.04 31.58 39.36
N LEU A 21 15.83 31.08 39.09
CA LEU A 21 15.59 30.17 37.97
C LEU A 21 15.50 30.98 36.66
N GLU A 22 16.62 31.03 35.95
CA GLU A 22 16.66 31.55 34.60
C GLU A 22 15.72 30.74 33.70
N ARG A 23 14.93 31.44 32.89
CA ARG A 23 14.00 30.81 31.94
C ARG A 23 14.80 29.88 31.03
N ALA A 24 14.51 28.57 31.09
CA ALA A 24 15.23 27.57 30.33
C ALA A 24 15.20 27.91 28.82
N SER A 25 16.29 28.49 28.33
CA SER A 25 16.44 28.79 26.92
C SER A 25 16.86 27.51 26.20
N PRO A 26 16.30 27.24 25.00
CA PRO A 26 16.71 26.08 24.23
C PRO A 26 18.23 26.18 23.97
N ARG A 27 18.93 25.07 24.21
CA ARG A 27 20.37 24.99 23.92
C ARG A 27 20.64 25.41 22.47
N PRO A 28 21.76 26.11 22.20
CA PRO A 28 22.13 26.47 20.83
C PRO A 28 22.12 25.22 19.93
N PHE A 29 21.64 25.37 18.69
CA PHE A 29 21.43 24.30 17.70
C PHE A 29 20.32 23.29 17.99
N PHE A 30 19.45 23.51 18.98
CA PHE A 30 18.26 22.67 19.19
C PHE A 30 17.39 22.59 17.93
N HIS A 31 17.13 23.74 17.29
CA HIS A 31 16.36 23.82 16.06
C HIS A 31 16.95 22.95 14.95
N THR A 32 18.25 23.08 14.70
CA THR A 32 18.96 22.31 13.67
C THR A 32 18.89 20.80 13.92
N ARG A 33 19.04 20.36 15.18
CA ARG A 33 18.95 18.93 15.54
C ARG A 33 17.54 18.37 15.38
N VAL A 34 16.52 19.16 15.73
CA VAL A 34 15.12 18.77 15.54
C VAL A 34 14.81 18.67 14.04
N GLN A 35 15.22 19.67 13.26
CA GLN A 35 15.02 19.68 11.81
C GLN A 35 15.73 18.51 11.13
N ALA A 36 16.98 18.23 11.50
CA ALA A 36 17.73 17.09 10.98
C ALA A 36 17.06 15.73 11.30
N ARG A 37 16.50 15.57 12.51
CA ARG A 37 15.73 14.36 12.88
C ARG A 37 14.42 14.25 12.11
N LEU A 38 13.76 15.37 11.85
CA LEU A 38 12.52 15.40 11.06
C LEU A 38 12.79 15.04 9.60
N GLU A 39 13.86 15.58 9.03
CA GLU A 39 14.28 15.33 7.65
C GLU A 39 14.76 13.89 7.45
N GLY A 40 15.54 13.36 8.41
CA GLY A 40 15.97 11.95 8.39
C GLY A 40 14.79 10.97 8.41
N ARG A 41 13.71 11.28 9.14
CA ARG A 41 12.47 10.47 9.13
C ARG A 41 11.68 10.59 7.83
N ARG A 42 11.67 11.78 7.20
CA ARG A 42 11.03 11.99 5.88
C ARG A 42 11.77 11.23 4.78
N SER A 43 13.10 11.28 4.77
CA SER A 43 13.96 10.54 3.84
C SER A 43 13.75 9.01 3.93
N ALA A 44 13.67 8.47 5.15
CA ALA A 44 13.39 7.05 5.35
C ALA A 44 12.01 6.61 4.82
N THR A 45 11.03 7.52 4.84
CA THR A 45 9.69 7.26 4.27
C THR A 45 9.70 7.37 2.74
N ALA A 46 10.49 8.28 2.17
CA ALA A 46 10.64 8.42 0.72
C ALA A 46 11.32 7.19 0.08
N ALA A 47 12.28 6.55 0.78
CA ALA A 47 12.93 5.33 0.31
C ALA A 47 11.96 4.13 0.18
N LYS A 48 10.88 4.08 0.98
CA LYS A 48 9.88 3.01 0.92
C LYS A 48 8.98 3.08 -0.33
N ASN A 49 8.88 4.25 -0.97
CA ASN A 49 8.06 4.45 -2.17
C ASN A 49 8.83 4.26 -3.49
N TRP A 50 10.13 3.93 -3.44
CA TRP A 50 10.97 3.73 -4.63
C TRP A 50 10.90 2.31 -5.22
N THR A 51 10.23 1.37 -4.55
CA THR A 51 10.21 -0.04 -4.99
C THR A 51 9.28 -0.30 -6.17
N PHE A 52 8.29 0.56 -6.42
CA PHE A 52 7.49 0.49 -7.64
C PHE A 52 8.12 1.34 -8.75
N ARG A 53 9.28 0.90 -9.27
CA ARG A 53 9.78 1.49 -10.52
C ARG A 53 8.66 1.34 -11.56
N PRO A 54 8.24 2.42 -12.26
CA PRO A 54 7.07 2.41 -13.14
C PRO A 54 7.10 1.29 -14.19
N ALA A 55 8.30 0.83 -14.56
CA ALA A 55 8.51 -0.34 -15.41
C ALA A 55 7.83 -1.62 -14.88
N TRP A 56 7.87 -1.92 -13.58
CA TRP A 56 7.26 -3.13 -13.01
C TRP A 56 5.74 -3.06 -12.99
N VAL A 57 5.18 -1.86 -12.79
CA VAL A 57 3.72 -1.64 -12.84
C VAL A 57 3.21 -1.82 -14.27
N VAL A 58 3.93 -1.28 -15.25
CA VAL A 58 3.58 -1.45 -16.67
C VAL A 58 3.74 -2.91 -17.12
N ALA A 59 4.81 -3.59 -16.67
CA ALA A 59 5.04 -4.99 -16.99
C ALA A 59 3.98 -5.92 -16.37
N SER A 60 3.60 -5.70 -15.09
CA SER A 60 2.55 -6.50 -14.45
C SER A 60 1.18 -6.23 -15.07
N LEU A 61 0.87 -4.97 -15.41
CA LEU A 61 -0.35 -4.61 -16.11
C LEU A 61 -0.41 -5.25 -17.50
N GLY A 62 0.69 -5.21 -18.26
CA GLY A 62 0.80 -5.85 -19.56
C GLY A 62 0.64 -7.37 -19.49
N LEU A 63 1.22 -8.01 -18.47
CA LEU A 63 1.08 -9.46 -18.24
C LEU A 63 -0.37 -9.84 -17.95
N VAL A 64 -1.04 -9.12 -17.04
CA VAL A 64 -2.45 -9.36 -16.72
C VAL A 64 -3.33 -9.15 -17.95
N PHE A 65 -3.06 -8.09 -18.73
CA PHE A 65 -3.80 -7.82 -19.96
C PHE A 65 -3.61 -8.94 -20.99
N ALA A 66 -2.36 -9.37 -21.23
CA ALA A 66 -2.05 -10.45 -22.16
C ALA A 66 -2.72 -11.78 -21.75
N LEU A 67 -2.71 -12.12 -20.45
CA LEU A 67 -3.41 -13.29 -19.93
C LEU A 67 -4.91 -13.24 -20.23
N ASN A 68 -5.57 -12.12 -19.95
CA ASN A 68 -7.00 -11.96 -20.21
C ASN A 68 -7.33 -12.07 -21.70
N VAL A 69 -6.56 -11.39 -22.57
CA VAL A 69 -6.76 -11.47 -24.02
C VAL A 69 -6.54 -12.91 -24.51
N SER A 70 -5.48 -13.58 -24.04
CA SER A 70 -5.20 -14.96 -24.44
C SER A 70 -6.32 -15.93 -24.01
N ALA A 71 -6.88 -15.74 -22.81
CA ALA A 71 -7.98 -16.55 -22.31
C ALA A 71 -9.24 -16.36 -23.17
N VAL A 72 -9.56 -15.12 -23.57
CA VAL A 72 -10.70 -14.82 -24.45
C VAL A 72 -10.50 -15.45 -25.83
N LEU A 73 -9.31 -15.32 -26.43
CA LEU A 73 -9.01 -15.91 -27.74
C LEU A 73 -9.09 -17.43 -27.71
N MET A 74 -8.55 -18.06 -26.66
CA MET A 74 -8.62 -19.51 -26.48
C MET A 74 -10.06 -19.98 -26.28
N TYR A 75 -10.86 -19.25 -25.49
CA TYR A 75 -12.28 -19.55 -25.32
C TYR A 75 -13.07 -19.40 -26.62
N GLN A 76 -12.80 -18.38 -27.43
CA GLN A 76 -13.44 -18.21 -28.74
C GLN A 76 -13.11 -19.35 -29.70
N HIS A 77 -11.83 -19.75 -29.81
CA HIS A 77 -11.44 -20.89 -30.64
C HIS A 77 -12.12 -22.19 -30.19
N GLN A 78 -12.21 -22.39 -28.88
CA GLN A 78 -12.86 -23.56 -28.31
C GLN A 78 -14.37 -23.53 -28.54
N ALA A 79 -15.02 -22.38 -28.34
CA ALA A 79 -16.45 -22.19 -28.59
C ALA A 79 -16.82 -22.41 -30.07
N SER A 80 -16.03 -21.88 -31.02
CA SER A 80 -16.23 -22.16 -32.45
C SER A 80 -16.12 -23.64 -32.79
N THR A 81 -15.18 -24.35 -32.16
CA THR A 81 -15.00 -25.79 -32.38
C THR A 81 -16.19 -26.58 -31.81
N TYR A 82 -16.68 -26.21 -30.62
CA TYR A 82 -17.85 -26.84 -30.00
C TYR A 82 -19.14 -26.58 -30.77
N GLU A 83 -19.39 -25.36 -31.25
CA GLU A 83 -20.58 -25.07 -32.06
C GLU A 83 -20.54 -25.79 -33.41
N GLN A 84 -19.36 -25.92 -34.02
CA GLN A 84 -19.20 -26.64 -35.28
C GLN A 84 -19.43 -28.15 -35.11
N GLN A 85 -19.03 -28.73 -33.97
CA GLN A 85 -19.34 -30.12 -33.64
C GLN A 85 -20.83 -30.31 -33.35
N GLN A 86 -21.45 -29.44 -32.54
CA GLN A 86 -22.90 -29.51 -32.26
C GLN A 86 -23.75 -29.36 -33.52
N THR A 87 -23.40 -28.45 -34.42
CA THR A 87 -24.12 -28.28 -35.69
C THR A 87 -23.97 -29.51 -36.59
N THR A 88 -22.78 -30.12 -36.62
CA THR A 88 -22.54 -31.36 -37.38
C THR A 88 -23.34 -32.53 -36.79
N GLU A 89 -23.38 -32.69 -35.47
CA GLU A 89 -24.16 -33.73 -34.79
C GLU A 89 -25.68 -33.54 -34.96
N THR A 90 -26.16 -32.29 -34.87
CA THR A 90 -27.58 -31.98 -35.06
C THR A 90 -28.04 -32.25 -36.50
N VAL A 91 -27.21 -31.88 -37.49
CA VAL A 91 -27.48 -32.19 -38.90
C VAL A 91 -27.44 -33.70 -39.13
N ALA A 92 -26.48 -34.42 -38.55
CA ALA A 92 -26.41 -35.88 -38.67
C ALA A 92 -27.68 -36.57 -38.12
N ASP A 93 -28.17 -36.14 -36.97
CA ASP A 93 -29.41 -36.64 -36.34
C ASP A 93 -30.66 -36.31 -37.18
N GLU A 94 -30.74 -35.10 -37.74
CA GLU A 94 -31.87 -34.68 -38.60
C GLU A 94 -31.99 -35.52 -39.88
N TRP A 95 -30.85 -35.93 -40.47
CA TRP A 95 -30.81 -36.75 -41.68
C TRP A 95 -30.76 -38.26 -41.40
N GLY A 96 -30.74 -38.67 -40.12
CA GLY A 96 -30.61 -40.08 -39.71
C GLY A 96 -29.30 -40.73 -40.15
N ILE A 97 -28.26 -39.92 -40.36
CA ILE A 97 -26.93 -40.37 -40.79
C ILE A 97 -26.12 -40.61 -39.53
N ASP A 98 -25.76 -41.87 -39.27
CA ASP A 98 -24.88 -42.20 -38.14
C ASP A 98 -23.46 -41.72 -38.48
N PRO A 99 -22.88 -40.74 -37.76
CA PRO A 99 -21.58 -40.17 -38.11
C PRO A 99 -20.44 -41.22 -38.09
N LEU A 100 -20.63 -42.35 -37.41
CA LEU A 100 -19.70 -43.48 -37.38
C LEU A 100 -19.83 -44.43 -38.59
N SER A 101 -20.87 -44.28 -39.41
CA SER A 101 -21.10 -45.11 -40.61
C SER A 101 -20.37 -44.64 -41.87
N LEU A 102 -19.77 -43.44 -41.81
CA LEU A 102 -19.08 -42.77 -42.93
C LEU A 102 -17.55 -42.87 -42.88
N ASP A 103 -17.00 -43.59 -41.92
CA ASP A 103 -15.56 -43.86 -41.83
C ASP A 103 -15.20 -45.01 -42.79
N TRP A 104 -14.46 -44.71 -43.87
CA TRP A 104 -13.90 -45.66 -44.83
C TRP A 104 -12.38 -45.70 -44.76
#